data_AF-A0A6S6TIQ8-F1
#
_entry.id   AF-A0A6S6TIQ8-F1
#
_cell.length_a   1.000
_cell.length_b   1.000
_cell.length_c   1.000
_cell.angle_alpha   90.00
_cell.angle_beta   90.00
_cell.angle_gamma   90.00
#
_symmetry.space_group_name_H-M   'P 1'
#
loop_
_entity.id
_entity.type
_entity.pdbx_description
1 polymer ?
#
loop_
_entity_poly.entity_id
_entity_poly.type
_entity_poly.pdbx_seq_one_letter_code
_entity_poly.pdbx_strand_id
1 'polypeptide(L)'
;MKVLLTGSTGYIGRRLKQKLLQDPRVGDCLDFWKVVDLQKDERLLLFAQMKLLGLAWLEFKIKDNKLMQSAYFYPKGVWGRLYWYSLVPIHYLVFNNMIKSILKKAQS
;
A
#
# COMPACT_ATOMS: atom_id res chain seq x y z
N MET A 1 -1.46 1.24 -20.18
CA MET A 1 -2.09 1.14 -18.84
C MET A 1 -1.35 2.07 -17.88
N LYS A 2 -2.01 3.08 -17.31
CA LYS A 2 -1.39 4.06 -16.39
C LYS A 2 -1.49 3.54 -14.95
N VAL A 3 -0.36 3.17 -14.35
CA VAL A 3 -0.27 2.87 -12.91
C VAL A 3 -0.41 4.20 -12.16
N LEU A 4 -1.63 4.54 -11.71
CA LEU A 4 -1.92 5.76 -10.98
C LEU A 4 -1.67 5.56 -9.48
N LEU A 5 -0.52 6.04 -9.02
CA LEU A 5 -0.18 6.01 -7.60
C LEU A 5 -0.44 7.35 -6.98
N THR A 6 -1.31 7.37 -5.98
CA THR A 6 -1.48 8.56 -5.17
C THR A 6 -1.73 8.20 -3.72
N GLY A 7 -0.83 8.67 -2.86
CA GLY A 7 -0.93 8.50 -1.42
C GLY A 7 0.32 8.96 -0.68
N SER A 8 0.89 10.11 -1.02
CA SER A 8 1.71 10.86 -0.04
C SER A 8 1.76 12.33 -0.45
N THR A 9 0.97 13.14 0.25
CA THR A 9 1.31 14.55 0.49
C THR A 9 2.60 14.58 1.29
N GLY A 10 3.73 14.53 0.58
CA GLY A 10 5.07 14.47 1.16
C GLY A 10 6.07 13.91 0.16
N TYR A 11 7.35 14.23 0.37
CA TYR A 11 8.51 13.85 -0.48
C TYR A 11 8.51 12.36 -0.91
N ILE A 12 7.95 11.49 -0.06
CA ILE A 12 7.77 10.04 -0.20
C ILE A 12 6.89 9.70 -1.43
N GLY A 13 5.79 10.41 -1.66
CA GLY A 13 4.85 10.08 -2.75
C GLY A 13 5.41 10.36 -4.13
N ARG A 14 6.37 11.27 -4.22
CA ARG A 14 7.02 11.66 -5.46
C ARG A 14 8.04 10.61 -5.92
N ARG A 15 8.82 10.04 -4.99
CA ARG A 15 9.77 8.96 -5.27
C ARG A 15 9.06 7.65 -5.61
N LEU A 16 8.05 7.30 -4.82
CA LEU A 16 7.15 6.17 -5.07
C LEU A 16 6.55 6.22 -6.49
N LYS A 17 5.99 7.37 -6.87
CA LYS A 17 5.42 7.60 -8.20
C LYS A 17 6.48 7.44 -9.30
N GLN A 18 7.68 8.01 -9.13
CA GLN A 18 8.73 7.91 -10.15
C GLN A 18 9.16 6.46 -10.38
N LYS A 19 9.41 5.69 -9.32
CA LYS A 19 9.85 4.30 -9.45
C LYS A 19 8.80 3.39 -10.09
N LEU A 20 7.54 3.54 -9.68
CA LEU A 20 6.47 2.71 -10.22
C LEU A 20 6.01 3.14 -11.63
N LEU A 21 6.35 4.35 -12.09
CA LEU A 21 6.22 4.72 -13.51
C LEU A 21 7.34 4.13 -14.38
N GLN A 22 8.43 3.64 -13.78
CA GLN A 22 9.59 3.05 -14.46
C GLN A 22 9.53 1.51 -14.55
N ASP A 23 8.32 0.94 -14.62
CA ASP A 23 8.09 -0.51 -14.70
C ASP A 23 8.67 -1.28 -13.49
N PRO A 24 8.00 -1.20 -12.33
CA PRO A 24 8.51 -1.74 -11.08
C PRO A 24 8.68 -3.25 -11.18
N ARG A 25 9.74 -3.76 -10.56
CA ARG A 25 10.04 -5.19 -10.52
C ARG A 25 9.83 -5.75 -9.13
N VAL A 26 9.53 -7.04 -9.08
CA VAL A 26 9.53 -7.78 -7.80
C VAL A 26 10.90 -7.60 -7.15
N GLY A 27 10.91 -7.21 -5.87
CA GLY A 27 12.10 -6.88 -5.11
C GLY A 27 12.38 -5.38 -4.99
N ASP A 28 11.75 -4.52 -5.79
CA ASP A 28 12.00 -3.08 -5.73
C ASP A 28 11.55 -2.48 -4.40
N CYS A 29 12.45 -1.68 -3.81
CA CYS A 29 12.15 -0.89 -2.64
C CYS A 29 11.61 0.49 -3.04
N LEU A 30 10.46 0.82 -2.47
CA LEU A 30 9.64 1.98 -2.69
C LEU A 30 9.48 2.72 -1.35
N ASP A 31 10.51 3.48 -1.00
CA ASP A 31 10.70 4.11 0.30
C ASP A 31 10.65 3.10 1.45
N PHE A 32 9.47 2.88 2.05
CA PHE A 32 9.25 1.93 3.15
C PHE A 32 8.52 0.65 2.74
N TRP A 33 8.16 0.54 1.46
CA TRP A 33 7.45 -0.59 0.90
C TRP A 33 8.38 -1.37 -0.01
N LYS A 34 8.35 -2.69 0.05
CA LYS A 34 9.04 -3.56 -0.91
C LYS A 34 8.01 -4.25 -1.78
N VAL A 35 8.18 -4.23 -3.10
CA VAL A 35 7.35 -5.02 -4.01
C VAL A 35 7.68 -6.49 -3.79
N VAL A 36 6.72 -7.27 -3.30
CA VAL A 36 6.89 -8.71 -3.05
C VAL A 36 6.25 -9.53 -4.15
N ASP A 37 5.14 -9.06 -4.69
CA ASP A 37 4.45 -9.67 -5.82
C ASP A 37 3.91 -8.57 -6.73
N LEU A 38 4.02 -8.79 -8.04
CA LEU A 38 3.51 -7.88 -9.05
C LEU A 38 3.00 -8.70 -10.22
N GLN A 39 1.69 -8.68 -10.42
CA GLN A 39 1.01 -9.24 -11.56
C GLN A 39 0.36 -8.09 -12.30
N LYS A 40 0.86 -7.82 -13.50
CA LYS A 40 0.41 -6.70 -14.31
C LYS A 40 -1.10 -6.76 -14.50
N ASP A 41 -1.77 -5.65 -14.23
CA ASP A 41 -3.22 -5.48 -14.38
C ASP A 41 -4.09 -6.39 -13.50
N GLU A 42 -3.49 -7.12 -12.57
CA GLU A 42 -4.20 -8.01 -11.65
C GLU A 42 -3.88 -7.69 -10.17
N ARG A 43 -2.60 -7.65 -9.78
CA ARG A 43 -2.20 -7.60 -8.37
C ARG A 43 -0.90 -6.85 -8.14
N LEU A 44 -0.85 -6.08 -7.06
CA LEU A 44 0.36 -5.50 -6.50
C LEU A 44 0.39 -5.79 -4.99
N LEU A 45 1.43 -6.48 -4.53
CA LEU A 45 1.67 -6.76 -3.11
C LEU A 45 2.90 -6.02 -2.63
N LEU A 46 2.70 -5.19 -1.61
CA LEU A 46 3.73 -4.39 -0.97
C LEU A 46 3.94 -4.87 0.45
N PHE A 47 5.20 -5.06 0.85
CA PHE A 47 5.59 -5.39 2.21
C PHE A 47 6.18 -4.17 2.91
N ALA A 48 5.71 -3.87 4.12
CA ALA A 48 6.24 -2.77 4.91
C ALA A 48 7.58 -3.18 5.56
N GLN A 49 8.65 -2.47 5.22
CA GLN A 49 9.99 -2.67 5.77
C GLN A 49 10.29 -1.79 7.00
N MET A 50 9.34 -0.96 7.44
CA MET A 50 9.53 -0.08 8.60
C MET A 50 9.53 -0.88 9.93
N LYS A 51 10.18 -0.34 10.97
CA LYS A 51 10.15 -0.92 12.33
C LYS A 51 8.73 -0.86 12.91
N LEU A 52 7.99 -1.95 12.75
CA LEU A 52 6.69 -2.17 13.38
C LEU A 52 6.83 -3.26 14.46
N LEU A 53 5.94 -3.25 15.45
CA LEU A 53 5.77 -4.37 16.39
C LEU A 53 5.03 -5.55 15.72
N GLY A 54 5.39 -5.85 14.48
CA GLY A 54 4.68 -6.77 13.61
C GLY A 54 5.20 -6.69 12.18
N LEU A 55 4.52 -7.40 11.29
CA LEU A 55 4.76 -7.36 9.86
C LEU A 55 3.51 -6.84 9.18
N ALA A 56 3.65 -6.00 8.15
CA ALA A 56 2.51 -5.44 7.44
C ALA A 56 2.65 -5.63 5.93
N TRP A 57 1.53 -5.90 5.28
CA TRP A 57 1.42 -5.96 3.83
C TRP A 57 0.25 -5.11 3.37
N LEU A 58 0.40 -4.54 2.19
CA LEU A 58 -0.64 -3.80 1.50
C LEU A 58 -0.79 -4.40 0.12
N GLU A 59 -1.97 -4.92 -0.15
CA GLU A 59 -2.36 -5.57 -1.38
C GLU A 59 -3.34 -4.69 -2.13
N PHE A 60 -3.08 -4.52 -3.43
CA PHE A 60 -4.02 -3.97 -4.38
C PHE A 60 -4.35 -5.08 -5.39
N LYS A 61 -5.63 -5.39 -5.56
CA LYS A 61 -6.10 -6.36 -6.55
C LYS A 61 -7.18 -5.73 -7.41
N ILE A 62 -7.14 -5.97 -8.71
CA ILE A 62 -8.20 -5.57 -9.63
C ILE A 62 -8.96 -6.82 -10.02
N LYS A 63 -10.26 -6.85 -9.76
CA LYS A 63 -11.16 -7.94 -10.15
C LYS A 63 -12.49 -7.37 -10.61
N ASP A 64 -12.98 -7.80 -11.77
CA ASP A 64 -14.27 -7.35 -12.32
C ASP A 64 -14.41 -5.82 -12.38
N ASN A 65 -13.32 -5.14 -12.78
CA ASN A 65 -13.20 -3.68 -12.82
C ASN A 65 -13.38 -2.98 -11.45
N LYS A 66 -13.23 -3.71 -10.34
CA LYS A 66 -13.20 -3.19 -8.98
C LYS A 66 -11.79 -3.24 -8.43
N LEU A 67 -11.34 -2.13 -7.85
CA LEU A 67 -10.09 -2.06 -7.09
C LEU A 67 -10.37 -2.51 -5.66
N MET A 68 -9.77 -3.62 -5.27
CA MET A 68 -9.75 -4.13 -3.91
C MET A 68 -8.43 -3.72 -3.25
N GLN A 69 -8.52 -3.08 -2.09
CA GLN A 69 -7.36 -2.76 -1.26
C GLN A 69 -7.46 -3.55 0.04
N SER A 70 -6.45 -4.35 0.34
CA SER A 70 -6.41 -5.18 1.53
C SER A 70 -5.12 -4.91 2.30
N ALA A 71 -5.22 -4.62 3.59
CA ALA A 71 -4.07 -4.43 4.46
C ALA A 71 -4.00 -5.58 5.46
N TYR A 72 -2.89 -6.31 5.46
CA TYR A 72 -2.65 -7.42 6.37
C TYR A 72 -1.64 -6.98 7.41
N PHE A 73 -1.96 -7.19 8.69
CA PHE A 73 -1.03 -6.95 9.79
C PHE A 73 -0.87 -8.22 10.61
N TYR A 74 0.37 -8.66 10.76
CA TYR A 74 0.74 -9.79 11.61
C TYR A 74 1.42 -9.27 12.87
N PRO A 75 0.68 -9.10 13.98
CA PRO A 75 1.24 -8.59 15.24
C PRO A 75 2.23 -9.60 15.82
N LYS A 76 3.39 -9.11 16.30
CA LYS A 76 4.32 -9.94 17.06
C LYS A 76 4.12 -9.71 18.57
N GLY A 77 3.81 -10.78 19.29
CA GLY A 77 3.64 -10.76 20.75
C GLY A 77 2.40 -9.99 21.23
N VAL A 78 2.30 -9.83 22.56
CA VAL A 78 1.18 -9.12 23.21
C VAL A 78 1.21 -7.62 22.89
N TRP A 79 2.41 -7.02 22.91
CA TRP A 79 2.60 -5.60 22.58
C TRP A 79 2.21 -5.26 21.14
N GLY A 80 2.49 -6.15 20.18
CA GLY A 80 2.06 -5.97 18.80
C GLY A 80 0.54 -5.96 18.65
N ARG A 81 -0.18 -6.78 19.44
CA ARG A 81 -1.66 -6.78 19.44
C ARG A 81 -2.23 -5.51 20.05
N LEU A 82 -1.70 -5.07 21.19
CA LEU A 82 -2.12 -3.80 21.82
C LEU A 82 -1.88 -2.61 20.89
N TYR A 83 -0.69 -2.53 20.29
CA TYR A 83 -0.34 -1.52 19.29
C TYR A 83 -1.31 -1.55 18.10
N TRP A 84 -1.66 -2.74 17.61
CA TRP A 84 -2.63 -2.89 16.53
C TRP A 84 -3.98 -2.31 16.90
N TYR A 85 -4.59 -2.75 18.00
CA TYR A 85 -5.92 -2.30 18.42
C TYR A 85 -6.00 -0.78 18.62
N SER A 86 -4.96 -0.17 19.20
CA SER A 86 -4.89 1.29 19.38
C SER A 86 -4.84 2.06 18.06
N LEU A 87 -4.27 1.47 17.00
CA LEU A 87 -4.11 2.13 15.71
C LEU A 87 -5.17 1.75 14.67
N VAL A 88 -6.02 0.75 14.90
CA VAL A 88 -7.14 0.41 14.02
C VAL A 88 -7.92 1.64 13.52
N PRO A 89 -8.34 2.60 14.37
CA PRO A 89 -9.10 3.77 13.88
C PRO A 89 -8.28 4.66 12.95
N ILE A 90 -6.98 4.82 13.19
CA ILE A 90 -6.08 5.60 12.35
C ILE A 90 -5.89 4.90 10.99
N HIS A 91 -5.64 3.59 11.01
CA HIS A 91 -5.50 2.79 9.79
C HIS A 91 -6.76 2.89 8.92
N TYR A 92 -7.95 2.82 9.52
CA TYR A 92 -9.21 2.96 8.79
C TYR A 92 -9.32 4.31 8.06
N LEU A 93 -8.91 5.40 8.71
CA LEU A 93 -8.95 6.74 8.11
C LEU A 93 -7.91 6.89 6.97
N VAL A 94 -6.68 6.43 7.20
CA VAL A 94 -5.59 6.49 6.21
C VAL A 94 -5.94 5.66 4.96
N PHE A 95 -6.41 4.42 5.14
CA PHE A 95 -6.74 3.54 4.03
C PHE A 95 -7.95 4.02 3.23
N ASN A 96 -8.99 4.55 3.88
CA ASN A 96 -10.14 5.13 3.19
C ASN A 96 -9.75 6.36 2.36
N ASN A 97 -8.90 7.24 2.90
CA ASN A 97 -8.41 8.40 2.16
C ASN A 97 -7.55 7.98 0.96
N MET A 98 -6.77 6.91 1.09
CA MET A 98 -5.97 6.38 -0.02
C MET A 98 -6.84 5.86 -1.17
N ILE A 99 -7.84 4.99 -0.89
CA ILE A 99 -8.79 4.51 -1.92
C ILE A 99 -9.51 5.68 -2.61
N LYS A 100 -10.03 6.65 -1.84
CA LYS A 100 -10.75 7.81 -2.39
C LYS A 100 -9.87 8.63 -3.33
N SER A 101 -8.60 8.83 -2.95
CA SER A 101 -7.62 9.55 -3.77
C SER A 101 -7.29 8.81 -5.07
N ILE A 102 -7.18 7.48 -5.03
CA ILE A 102 -6.96 6.65 -6.20
C ILE A 102 -8.17 6.74 -7.15
N LEU A 103 -9.39 6.57 -6.63
CA LEU A 103 -10.62 6.64 -7.43
C LEU A 103 -10.82 8.01 -8.09
N LYS A 104 -10.63 9.11 -7.34
CA LYS A 104 -10.76 10.48 -7.86
C LYS A 104 -9.85 10.74 -9.06
N LYS A 105 -8.66 10.14 -9.07
CA LYS A 105 -7.69 10.29 -10.17
C LYS A 105 -7.86 9.30 -11.30
N ALA A 106 -8.46 8.14 -11.05
CA ALA A 106 -8.85 7.22 -12.11
C ALA A 106 -9.97 7.82 -12.99
N GLN A 107 -10.76 8.75 -12.43
CA GLN A 107 -11.84 9.46 -13.13
C GLN A 107 -11.39 10.76 -13.84
N SER A 108 -10.14 11.20 -13.69
CA SER A 108 -9.58 12.41 -14.33
C SER A 108 -8.60 12.07 -15.44
#